data_AF-A0A6P4Y1N4-F1
#
_entry.id   AF-A0A6P4Y1N4-F1
#
_cell.length_a   1.000
_cell.length_b   1.000
_cell.length_c   1.000
_cell.angle_alpha   90.00
_cell.angle_beta   90.00
_cell.angle_gamma   90.00
#
_symmetry.space_group_name_H-M   'P 1'
#
loop_
_entity.id
_entity.type
_entity.pdbx_description
1 polymer ?
#
loop_
_entity_poly.entity_id
_entity_poly.type
_entity_poly.pdbx_seq_one_letter_code
_entity_poly.pdbx_strand_id
1 'polypeptide(L)'
;MGKRNRGSSGSSVGENSPSQQNPPPKTLKMAANPPEDVSEVSLNSLPQELQTLAQLIMTQVKKQQDTVVKEFNTVGDKLSSQIQTLDSKVDSLTTDMAALRERVRELENTVEFQDSEMKRLNDSLLAERRERIRTSLLAERYSMKADVVIRGIPYNKEENCRQVLENFLADELGLDSMPIVAVHRLSRPTTSRPNPP
;
A
#
# COMPACT_ATOMS: atom_id res chain seq x y z
N MET A 1 16.86 32.85 3.35
CA MET A 1 17.62 31.76 2.70
C MET A 1 16.70 31.00 1.74
N GLY A 2 17.14 30.73 0.52
CA GLY A 2 16.58 29.68 -0.35
C GLY A 2 15.35 30.00 -1.20
N LYS A 3 15.53 30.68 -2.34
CA LYS A 3 14.61 30.63 -3.48
C LYS A 3 14.69 29.25 -4.18
N ARG A 4 13.59 28.76 -4.75
CA ARG A 4 13.46 28.10 -6.09
C ARG A 4 12.04 27.51 -6.26
N ASN A 5 11.20 28.03 -7.15
CA ASN A 5 11.06 27.70 -8.58
C ASN A 5 10.77 26.21 -8.90
N ARG A 6 9.52 25.92 -9.28
CA ARG A 6 9.11 24.82 -10.17
C ARG A 6 7.92 25.39 -10.97
N GLY A 7 7.97 25.64 -12.28
CA GLY A 7 8.67 24.91 -13.34
C GLY A 7 7.65 24.02 -14.03
N SER A 8 6.86 24.63 -14.93
CA SER A 8 5.98 23.94 -15.87
C SER A 8 6.82 23.36 -17.01
N SER A 9 6.60 22.10 -17.35
CA SER A 9 6.96 21.53 -18.66
C SER A 9 6.20 20.22 -18.85
N GLY A 10 5.35 20.17 -19.87
CA GLY A 10 4.82 18.93 -20.37
C GLY A 10 5.88 18.10 -21.10
N SER A 11 5.59 16.84 -21.33
CA SER A 11 5.78 16.19 -22.62
C SER A 11 5.13 14.82 -22.59
N SER A 12 4.30 14.58 -23.59
CA SER A 12 3.97 13.26 -24.11
C SER A 12 5.23 12.45 -24.39
N VAL A 13 5.27 11.18 -23.97
CA VAL A 13 5.97 10.12 -24.69
C VAL A 13 5.12 8.86 -24.55
N GLY A 14 4.34 8.56 -25.59
CA GLY A 14 3.97 7.20 -25.87
C GLY A 14 5.14 6.57 -26.61
N GLU A 15 5.68 5.48 -26.10
CA GLU A 15 6.58 4.61 -26.86
C GLU A 15 6.18 3.17 -26.61
N ASN A 16 5.57 2.60 -27.65
CA ASN A 16 5.54 1.18 -27.94
C ASN A 16 6.92 0.58 -27.64
N SER A 17 6.99 -0.49 -26.85
CA SER A 17 8.15 -1.37 -26.84
C SER A 17 7.96 -2.39 -27.96
N PRO A 18 8.66 -2.30 -29.11
CA PRO A 18 8.74 -3.43 -30.01
C PRO A 18 9.65 -4.47 -29.37
N SER A 19 9.20 -5.72 -29.42
CA SER A 19 9.97 -6.91 -29.10
C SER A 19 11.37 -6.83 -29.72
N GLN A 20 12.39 -6.59 -28.90
CA GLN A 20 13.77 -6.83 -29.30
C GLN A 20 13.97 -8.35 -29.38
N GLN A 21 13.59 -8.93 -30.51
CA GLN A 21 14.27 -10.12 -30.99
C GLN A 21 15.73 -9.72 -31.21
N ASN A 22 16.61 -10.22 -30.34
CA ASN A 22 18.04 -10.20 -30.62
C ASN A 22 18.23 -10.79 -32.02
N PRO A 23 18.88 -10.07 -32.96
CA PRO A 23 19.20 -10.68 -34.24
C PRO A 23 20.06 -11.92 -33.96
N PRO A 24 19.88 -13.02 -34.72
CA PRO A 24 20.77 -14.17 -34.59
C PRO A 24 22.21 -13.68 -34.76
N PRO A 25 23.17 -14.25 -34.02
CA PRO A 25 24.56 -13.83 -34.10
C PRO A 25 24.96 -13.84 -35.56
N LYS A 26 25.42 -12.69 -36.07
CA LYS A 26 25.95 -12.58 -37.43
C LYS A 26 27.02 -13.65 -37.55
N THR A 27 26.73 -14.71 -38.30
CA THR A 27 27.76 -15.64 -38.73
C THR A 27 28.76 -14.80 -39.50
N LEU A 28 29.93 -14.61 -38.90
CA LEU A 28 31.10 -14.20 -39.65
C LEU A 28 31.25 -15.24 -40.74
N LYS A 29 30.79 -14.90 -41.96
CA LYS A 29 31.21 -15.57 -43.18
C LYS A 29 32.71 -15.35 -43.26
N MET A 30 33.47 -16.23 -42.60
CA MET A 30 34.88 -16.38 -42.88
C MET A 30 34.93 -16.71 -44.36
N ALA A 31 35.54 -15.81 -45.14
CA ALA A 31 35.88 -16.09 -46.51
C ALA A 31 36.60 -17.44 -46.51
N ALA A 32 36.04 -18.42 -47.23
CA ALA A 32 36.75 -19.64 -47.52
C ALA A 32 38.01 -19.23 -48.29
N ASN A 33 39.16 -19.26 -47.62
CA ASN A 33 40.43 -19.22 -48.30
C ASN A 33 40.42 -20.36 -49.33
N PRO A 34 40.84 -20.13 -50.58
CA PRO A 34 41.02 -21.21 -51.54
C PRO A 34 41.99 -22.23 -50.91
N PRO A 35 41.78 -23.54 -51.13
CA PRO A 35 42.72 -24.54 -50.63
C PRO A 35 44.07 -24.21 -51.25
N GLU A 36 45.02 -23.77 -50.42
CA GLU A 36 46.42 -23.80 -50.82
C GLU A 36 46.71 -25.26 -51.19
N ASP A 37 47.12 -25.45 -52.44
CA ASP A 37 47.50 -26.74 -53.02
C ASP A 37 48.78 -27.21 -52.33
N VAL A 38 48.63 -27.67 -51.08
CA VAL A 38 49.68 -28.37 -50.35
C VAL A 38 49.83 -29.71 -51.05
N SER A 39 50.78 -29.74 -51.99
CA SER A 39 51.20 -30.97 -52.66
C SER A 39 51.45 -32.04 -51.59
N GLU A 40 50.58 -33.04 -51.51
CA GLU A 40 50.72 -34.16 -50.59
C GLU A 40 52.03 -34.90 -50.94
N VAL A 41 53.08 -34.65 -50.15
CA VAL A 41 54.35 -35.36 -50.29
C VAL A 41 54.09 -36.81 -49.95
N SER A 42 54.07 -37.67 -50.97
CA SER A 42 53.84 -39.10 -50.81
C SER A 42 54.98 -39.71 -49.98
N LEU A 43 54.65 -40.18 -48.77
CA LEU A 43 55.60 -40.76 -47.81
C LEU A 43 56.45 -41.89 -48.42
N ASN A 44 55.92 -42.58 -49.42
CA ASN A 44 56.55 -43.72 -50.08
C ASN A 44 57.85 -43.39 -50.83
N SER A 45 58.12 -42.10 -51.07
CA SER A 45 59.32 -41.62 -51.78
C SER A 45 60.53 -41.32 -50.88
N LEU A 46 60.36 -41.39 -49.55
CA LEU A 46 61.40 -41.08 -48.56
C LEU A 46 62.25 -42.32 -48.20
N PRO A 47 63.52 -42.12 -47.75
CA PRO A 47 64.31 -43.16 -47.09
C PRO A 47 63.56 -43.85 -45.95
N GLN A 48 63.79 -45.14 -45.76
CA GLN A 48 63.00 -46.00 -44.88
C GLN A 48 62.97 -45.53 -43.41
N GLU A 49 64.07 -44.96 -42.91
CA GLU A 49 64.15 -44.36 -41.56
C GLU A 49 63.29 -43.09 -41.42
N LEU A 50 63.17 -42.30 -42.49
CA LEU A 50 62.32 -41.11 -42.51
C LEU A 50 60.84 -41.49 -42.62
N GLN A 51 60.51 -42.59 -43.31
CA GLN A 51 59.15 -43.14 -43.35
C GLN A 51 58.68 -43.62 -41.97
N THR A 52 59.53 -44.37 -41.25
CA THR A 52 59.19 -44.87 -39.91
C THR A 52 59.03 -43.72 -38.90
N LEU A 53 59.91 -42.71 -38.96
CA LEU A 53 59.78 -41.51 -38.14
C LEU A 53 58.50 -40.73 -38.47
N ALA A 54 58.16 -40.54 -39.75
CA ALA A 54 56.93 -39.86 -40.16
C ALA A 54 55.67 -40.59 -39.67
N GLN A 55 55.63 -41.92 -39.78
CA GLN A 55 54.52 -42.72 -39.24
C GLN A 55 54.39 -42.61 -37.72
N LEU A 56 55.53 -42.60 -37.01
CA LEU A 56 55.54 -42.41 -35.55
C LEU A 56 54.97 -41.03 -35.17
N ILE A 57 55.41 -39.97 -35.86
CA ILE A 57 54.92 -38.61 -35.65
C ILE A 57 53.42 -38.52 -35.93
N MET A 58 52.94 -39.05 -37.06
CA MET A 58 51.51 -39.05 -37.37
C MET A 58 50.70 -39.78 -36.31
N THR A 59 51.17 -40.93 -35.85
CA THR A 59 50.50 -41.72 -34.81
C THR A 59 50.42 -40.93 -33.50
N GLN A 60 51.52 -40.26 -33.12
CA GLN A 60 51.58 -39.46 -31.91
C GLN A 60 50.70 -38.20 -31.99
N VAL A 61 50.73 -37.49 -33.12
CA VAL A 61 49.88 -36.31 -33.37
C VAL A 61 48.41 -36.71 -33.35
N LYS A 62 48.04 -37.82 -34.00
CA LYS A 62 46.66 -38.33 -34.00
C LYS A 62 46.20 -38.69 -32.59
N LYS A 63 47.07 -39.34 -31.80
CA LYS A 63 46.78 -39.66 -30.39
C LYS A 63 46.56 -38.38 -29.56
N GLN A 64 47.41 -37.38 -29.72
CA GLN A 64 47.25 -36.08 -29.03
C GLN A 64 45.97 -35.38 -29.46
N GLN A 65 45.67 -35.36 -30.76
CA GLN A 65 44.44 -34.79 -31.30
C GLN A 65 43.19 -35.47 -30.73
N ASP A 66 43.16 -36.82 -30.72
CA ASP A 66 42.04 -37.58 -30.16
C ASP A 66 41.84 -37.28 -28.66
N THR A 67 42.93 -37.13 -27.90
CA THR A 67 42.86 -36.74 -26.48
C THR A 67 42.29 -35.34 -26.32
N VAL A 68 42.79 -34.35 -27.06
CA VAL A 68 42.31 -32.97 -26.99
C VAL A 68 40.84 -32.87 -27.39
N VAL A 69 40.42 -33.56 -28.46
CA VAL A 69 39.02 -33.59 -28.91
C VAL A 69 38.12 -34.20 -27.84
N LYS A 70 38.56 -35.30 -27.20
CA LYS A 70 37.80 -35.91 -26.09
C LYS A 70 37.64 -34.96 -24.92
N GLU A 71 38.73 -34.34 -24.47
CA GLU A 71 38.68 -33.38 -23.36
C GLU A 71 37.79 -32.19 -23.69
N PHE A 72 37.93 -31.62 -24.89
CA PHE A 72 37.10 -30.51 -25.36
C PHE A 72 35.61 -30.86 -25.35
N ASN A 73 35.24 -32.04 -25.87
CA ASN A 73 33.85 -32.50 -25.86
C ASN A 73 33.33 -32.68 -24.43
N THR A 74 34.13 -33.27 -23.52
CA THR A 74 33.71 -33.42 -22.12
C THR A 74 33.50 -32.08 -21.41
N VAL A 75 34.29 -31.06 -21.75
CA VAL A 75 34.10 -29.70 -21.22
C VAL A 75 32.84 -29.06 -21.83
N GLY A 76 32.63 -29.24 -23.14
CA GLY A 76 31.42 -28.79 -23.84
C GLY A 76 30.15 -29.36 -23.22
N ASP A 77 30.12 -30.68 -22.95
CA ASP A 77 28.99 -31.36 -22.33
C ASP A 77 28.70 -30.84 -20.92
N LYS A 78 29.76 -30.63 -20.11
CA LYS A 78 29.63 -30.06 -18.76
C LYS A 78 29.06 -28.65 -18.79
N LEU A 79 29.56 -27.79 -19.66
CA LEU A 79 29.08 -26.43 -19.79
C LEU A 79 27.63 -26.40 -20.27
N SER A 80 27.27 -27.24 -21.25
CA SER A 80 25.90 -27.36 -21.75
C SER A 80 24.92 -27.77 -20.63
N SER A 81 25.30 -28.76 -19.81
CA SER A 81 24.51 -29.17 -18.65
C SER A 81 24.35 -28.06 -17.59
N GLN A 82 25.41 -27.31 -17.33
CA GLN A 82 25.36 -26.17 -16.40
C GLN A 82 24.45 -25.05 -16.91
N ILE A 83 24.52 -24.73 -18.21
CA ILE A 83 23.64 -23.74 -18.84
C ILE A 83 22.19 -24.16 -18.70
N GLN A 84 21.84 -25.41 -19.05
CA GLN A 84 20.48 -25.91 -18.93
C GLN A 84 19.94 -25.85 -17.48
N THR A 85 20.81 -26.13 -16.51
CA THR A 85 20.48 -26.04 -15.09
C THR A 85 20.23 -24.59 -14.66
N LEU A 86 21.04 -23.65 -15.15
CA LEU A 86 20.88 -22.23 -14.86
C LEU A 86 19.61 -21.67 -15.52
N ASP A 87 19.34 -22.02 -16.77
CA ASP A 87 18.11 -21.61 -17.47
C ASP A 87 16.86 -22.06 -16.71
N SER A 88 16.84 -23.32 -16.26
CA SER A 88 15.74 -23.86 -15.45
C SER A 88 15.54 -23.08 -14.14
N LYS A 89 16.62 -22.62 -13.51
CA LYS A 89 16.56 -21.78 -12.30
C LYS A 89 16.07 -20.37 -12.61
N VAL A 90 16.47 -19.79 -13.73
CA VAL A 90 16.01 -18.47 -14.17
C VAL A 90 14.51 -18.51 -14.45
N ASP A 91 14.01 -19.55 -15.12
CA ASP A 91 12.59 -19.72 -15.38
C ASP A 91 11.80 -19.83 -14.07
N SER A 92 12.25 -20.66 -13.13
CA SER A 92 11.63 -20.79 -11.80
C SER A 92 11.61 -19.48 -11.02
N LEU A 93 12.72 -18.74 -11.00
CA LEU A 93 12.78 -17.44 -10.33
C LEU A 93 11.86 -16.42 -11.00
N THR A 94 11.74 -16.47 -12.33
CA THR A 94 10.86 -15.58 -13.09
C THR A 94 9.39 -15.85 -12.75
N THR A 95 8.99 -17.13 -12.62
CA THR A 95 7.63 -17.48 -12.19
C THR A 95 7.35 -17.07 -10.74
N ASP A 96 8.32 -17.27 -9.84
CA ASP A 96 8.17 -16.86 -8.43
C ASP A 96 8.05 -15.35 -8.30
N MET A 97 8.84 -14.58 -9.06
CA MET A 97 8.74 -13.13 -9.10
C MET A 97 7.38 -12.65 -9.62
N ALA A 98 6.81 -13.31 -10.63
CA ALA A 98 5.48 -12.97 -11.13
C ALA A 98 4.39 -13.22 -10.07
N ALA A 99 4.44 -14.39 -9.40
CA ALA A 99 3.51 -14.72 -8.32
C ALA A 99 3.62 -13.74 -7.14
N LEU A 100 4.85 -13.35 -6.77
CA LEU A 100 5.07 -12.40 -5.68
C LEU A 100 4.53 -11.00 -6.02
N ARG A 101 4.68 -10.54 -7.27
CA ARG A 101 4.12 -9.26 -7.73
C ARG A 101 2.60 -9.23 -7.64
N GLU A 102 1.92 -10.30 -8.05
CA GLU A 102 0.46 -10.38 -7.90
C GLU A 102 0.04 -10.34 -6.43
N ARG A 103 0.75 -11.07 -5.55
CA ARG A 103 0.47 -11.03 -4.11
C ARG A 103 0.68 -9.66 -3.49
N VAL A 104 1.70 -8.92 -3.93
CA VAL A 104 1.92 -7.52 -3.49
C VAL A 104 0.75 -6.65 -3.94
N ARG A 105 0.29 -6.77 -5.18
CA ARG A 105 -0.85 -6.01 -5.70
C ARG A 105 -2.14 -6.30 -4.94
N GLU A 106 -2.40 -7.56 -4.60
CA GLU A 106 -3.54 -7.95 -3.76
C GLU A 106 -3.46 -7.30 -2.38
N LEU A 107 -2.29 -7.33 -1.75
CA LEU A 107 -2.08 -6.70 -0.45
C LEU A 107 -2.28 -5.18 -0.51
N GLU A 108 -1.77 -4.51 -1.53
CA GLU A 108 -1.98 -3.07 -1.77
C GLU A 108 -3.49 -2.75 -1.85
N ASN A 109 -4.25 -3.51 -2.65
CA ASN A 109 -5.71 -3.34 -2.74
C ASN A 109 -6.41 -3.52 -1.39
N THR A 110 -5.99 -4.52 -0.59
CA THR A 110 -6.60 -4.74 0.73
C THR A 110 -6.29 -3.62 1.71
N VAL A 111 -5.08 -3.07 1.66
CA VAL A 111 -4.69 -1.92 2.51
C VAL A 111 -5.48 -0.69 2.12
N GLU A 112 -5.63 -0.40 0.83
CA GLU A 112 -6.44 0.73 0.35
C GLU A 112 -7.91 0.61 0.77
N PHE A 113 -8.50 -0.59 0.64
CA PHE A 113 -9.86 -0.85 1.09
C PHE A 113 -10.00 -0.62 2.59
N GLN A 114 -9.09 -1.16 3.41
CA GLN A 114 -9.12 -0.98 4.86
C GLN A 114 -8.93 0.48 5.29
N ASP A 115 -8.04 1.23 4.64
CA ASP A 115 -7.86 2.66 4.90
C ASP A 115 -9.13 3.46 4.59
N SER A 116 -9.81 3.13 3.49
CA SER A 116 -11.09 3.75 3.13
C SER A 116 -12.20 3.45 4.16
N GLU A 117 -12.28 2.22 4.65
CA GLU A 117 -13.24 1.83 5.68
C GLU A 117 -12.94 2.48 7.03
N MET A 118 -11.67 2.59 7.42
CA MET A 118 -11.28 3.30 8.64
C MET A 118 -11.66 4.78 8.57
N LYS A 119 -11.43 5.45 7.43
CA LYS A 119 -11.86 6.84 7.23
C LYS A 119 -13.38 6.97 7.36
N ARG A 120 -14.14 6.09 6.69
CA ARG A 120 -15.61 6.06 6.75
C ARG A 120 -16.12 5.90 8.18
N LEU A 121 -15.54 4.96 8.94
CA LEU A 121 -15.91 4.72 10.34
C LEU A 121 -15.56 5.91 11.24
N ASN A 122 -14.40 6.52 11.04
CA ASN A 122 -13.99 7.71 11.80
C ASN A 122 -14.93 8.89 11.55
N ASP A 123 -15.29 9.15 10.29
CA ASP A 123 -16.23 10.20 9.93
C ASP A 123 -17.62 9.95 10.54
N SER A 124 -18.08 8.69 10.50
CA SER A 124 -19.34 8.27 11.14
C SER A 124 -19.32 8.53 12.65
N LEU A 125 -18.25 8.13 13.34
CA LEU A 125 -18.08 8.33 14.78
C LEU A 125 -18.07 9.83 15.13
N LEU A 126 -17.39 10.65 14.33
CA LEU A 126 -17.37 12.11 14.52
C LEU A 126 -18.76 12.71 14.31
N ALA A 127 -19.51 12.25 13.31
CA ALA A 127 -20.88 12.70 13.07
C ALA A 127 -21.80 12.32 14.24
N GLU A 128 -21.71 11.08 14.73
CA GLU A 128 -22.50 10.61 15.88
C GLU A 128 -22.17 11.41 17.14
N ARG A 129 -20.87 11.65 17.42
CA ARG A 129 -20.44 12.48 18.55
C ARG A 129 -21.03 13.88 18.50
N ARG A 130 -21.03 14.52 17.32
CA ARG A 130 -21.63 15.85 17.13
C ARG A 130 -23.13 15.82 17.43
N GLU A 131 -23.84 14.79 16.96
CA GLU A 131 -25.28 14.68 17.21
C GLU A 131 -25.60 14.42 18.68
N ARG A 132 -24.80 13.60 19.38
CA ARG A 132 -24.94 13.41 20.84
C ARG A 132 -24.75 14.72 21.61
N ILE A 133 -23.75 15.53 21.24
CA ILE A 133 -23.55 16.84 21.86
C ILE A 133 -24.74 17.76 21.56
N ARG A 134 -25.21 17.79 20.31
CA ARG A 134 -26.35 18.62 19.90
C ARG A 134 -27.61 18.27 20.68
N THR A 135 -27.92 16.98 20.81
CA THR A 135 -29.10 16.50 21.55
C THR A 135 -28.98 16.79 23.05
N SER A 136 -27.80 16.62 23.65
CA SER A 136 -27.53 17.01 25.05
C SER A 136 -27.78 18.50 25.30
N LEU A 137 -27.24 19.37 24.44
CA LEU A 137 -27.42 20.82 24.57
C LEU A 137 -28.87 21.26 24.41
N LEU A 138 -29.61 20.60 23.51
CA LEU A 138 -31.05 20.85 23.38
C LEU A 138 -31.78 20.41 24.66
N ALA A 139 -31.50 19.23 25.18
CA ALA A 139 -32.10 18.75 26.42
C ALA A 139 -31.82 19.69 27.60
N GLU A 140 -30.59 20.19 27.75
CA GLU A 140 -30.24 21.20 28.76
C GLU A 140 -31.05 22.49 28.59
N ARG A 141 -31.14 23.03 27.37
CA ARG A 141 -31.97 24.23 27.12
C ARG A 141 -33.44 24.02 27.48
N TYR A 142 -33.99 22.83 27.23
CA TYR A 142 -35.37 22.51 27.60
C TYR A 142 -35.54 22.28 29.12
N SER A 143 -34.51 21.79 29.81
CA SER A 143 -34.48 21.63 31.27
C SER A 143 -34.32 22.97 32.00
N MET A 144 -33.57 23.92 31.42
CA MET A 144 -33.42 25.29 31.93
C MET A 144 -34.60 26.22 31.57
N LYS A 145 -35.79 25.66 31.24
CA LYS A 145 -37.01 26.47 31.16
C LYS A 145 -37.16 27.28 32.44
N ALA A 146 -37.62 28.52 32.28
CA ALA A 146 -37.61 29.63 33.25
C ALA A 146 -38.55 29.42 34.46
N ASP A 147 -38.57 28.21 35.03
CA ASP A 147 -39.33 27.91 36.22
C ASP A 147 -38.53 28.42 37.41
N VAL A 148 -38.97 29.55 37.97
CA VAL A 148 -38.37 30.16 39.16
C VAL A 148 -39.11 29.64 40.39
N VAL A 149 -38.37 29.01 41.31
CA VAL A 149 -38.94 28.58 42.60
C VAL A 149 -38.70 29.67 43.63
N ILE A 150 -39.78 30.34 44.04
CA ILE A 150 -39.75 31.32 45.12
C ILE A 150 -40.15 30.65 46.43
N ARG A 151 -39.30 30.78 47.45
CA ARG A 151 -39.51 30.20 48.79
C ARG A 151 -39.80 31.32 49.80
N GLY A 152 -40.42 30.97 50.92
CA GLY A 152 -40.69 31.91 52.02
C GLY A 152 -42.00 32.70 51.90
N ILE A 153 -42.76 32.55 50.82
CA ILE A 153 -44.09 33.18 50.71
C ILE A 153 -45.10 32.42 51.58
N PRO A 154 -45.78 33.07 52.54
CA PRO A 154 -46.75 32.43 53.44
C PRO A 154 -47.91 31.81 52.65
N TYR A 155 -48.48 30.70 53.13
CA TYR A 155 -49.51 29.93 52.43
C TYR A 155 -50.90 30.20 53.00
N ASN A 156 -51.84 30.57 52.13
CA ASN A 156 -53.26 30.62 52.43
C ASN A 156 -54.04 29.66 51.54
N LYS A 157 -55.05 28.97 52.10
CA LYS A 157 -55.77 27.88 51.41
C LYS A 157 -56.57 28.34 50.19
N GLU A 158 -57.06 29.57 50.20
CA GLU A 158 -57.94 30.16 49.17
C GLU A 158 -57.24 31.29 48.39
N GLU A 159 -55.91 31.33 48.40
CA GLU A 159 -55.19 32.38 47.69
C GLU A 159 -55.13 32.16 46.18
N ASN A 160 -55.24 33.25 45.44
CA ASN A 160 -54.86 33.24 44.03
C ASN A 160 -53.34 33.34 43.92
N CYS A 161 -52.68 32.21 43.64
CA CYS A 161 -51.22 32.10 43.57
C CYS A 161 -50.59 33.12 42.60
N ARG A 162 -51.30 33.47 41.51
CA ARG A 162 -50.82 34.47 40.55
C ARG A 162 -50.78 35.87 41.16
N GLN A 163 -51.86 36.28 41.83
CA GLN A 163 -51.93 37.59 42.47
C GLN A 163 -50.89 37.74 43.59
N VAL A 164 -50.68 36.67 44.37
CA VAL A 164 -49.66 36.64 45.42
C VAL A 164 -48.26 36.85 44.82
N LEU A 165 -47.98 36.21 43.69
CA LEU A 165 -46.71 36.41 42.98
C LEU A 165 -46.58 37.83 42.42
N GLU A 166 -47.61 38.35 41.75
CA GLU A 166 -47.60 39.69 41.17
C GLU A 166 -47.35 40.76 42.25
N ASN A 167 -48.03 40.66 43.39
CA ASN A 167 -47.80 41.56 44.53
C ASN A 167 -46.39 41.42 45.08
N PHE A 168 -45.88 40.20 45.27
CA PHE A 168 -44.51 39.97 45.73
C PHE A 168 -43.47 40.57 44.77
N LEU A 169 -43.66 40.40 43.47
CA LEU A 169 -42.76 40.96 42.46
C LEU A 169 -42.79 42.49 42.43
N ALA A 170 -43.96 43.09 42.59
CA ALA A 170 -44.12 44.55 42.68
C ALA A 170 -43.50 45.11 43.96
N ASP A 171 -43.87 44.54 45.12
CA ASP A 171 -43.53 45.07 46.44
C ASP A 171 -42.03 44.87 46.78
N GLU A 172 -41.48 43.68 46.52
CA GLU A 172 -40.12 43.33 46.93
C GLU A 172 -39.07 43.59 45.83
N LEU A 173 -39.46 43.48 44.55
CA LEU A 173 -38.53 43.57 43.42
C LEU A 173 -38.79 44.75 42.48
N GLY A 174 -39.91 45.48 42.62
CA GLY A 174 -40.29 46.58 41.73
C GLY A 174 -40.57 46.14 40.29
N LEU A 175 -41.06 44.91 40.09
CA LEU A 175 -41.30 44.30 38.78
C LEU A 175 -42.80 44.21 38.47
N ASP A 176 -43.40 45.33 38.06
CA ASP A 176 -44.85 45.47 37.88
C ASP A 176 -45.42 44.83 36.59
N SER A 177 -44.56 44.40 35.67
CA SER A 177 -44.99 43.94 34.33
C SER A 177 -44.17 42.76 33.81
N MET A 178 -44.10 41.68 34.60
CA MET A 178 -43.51 40.42 34.14
C MET A 178 -44.60 39.49 33.57
N PRO A 179 -44.46 38.97 32.33
CA PRO A 179 -45.41 38.04 31.75
C PRO A 179 -45.34 36.69 32.47
N ILE A 180 -46.37 36.36 33.25
CA ILE A 180 -46.48 35.13 34.00
C ILE A 180 -47.28 34.11 33.18
N VAL A 181 -46.65 32.98 32.84
CA VAL A 181 -47.28 31.90 32.04
C VAL A 181 -48.13 30.98 32.92
N ALA A 182 -47.56 30.48 34.02
CA ALA A 182 -48.26 29.62 34.98
C ALA A 182 -47.62 29.75 36.36
N VAL A 183 -48.44 29.72 37.41
CA VAL A 183 -47.99 29.78 38.81
C VAL A 183 -48.81 28.78 39.60
N HIS A 184 -48.13 27.99 40.41
CA HIS A 184 -48.76 27.09 41.36
C HIS A 184 -47.87 26.93 42.59
N ARG A 185 -48.47 26.59 43.72
CA ARG A 185 -47.71 26.12 44.87
C ARG A 185 -47.18 24.73 44.57
N LEU A 186 -45.91 24.49 44.86
CA LEU A 186 -45.38 23.14 44.89
C LEU A 186 -46.09 22.38 46.02
N SER A 187 -46.52 21.14 45.74
CA SER A 187 -47.12 20.26 46.74
C SER A 187 -46.20 20.17 47.96
N ARG A 188 -46.77 20.27 49.17
CA ARG A 188 -45.98 20.03 50.39
C ARG A 188 -45.39 18.61 50.28
N PRO A 189 -44.09 18.41 50.58
CA PRO A 189 -43.57 17.07 50.70
C PRO A 189 -44.41 16.33 51.74
N THR A 190 -45.04 15.24 51.32
CA THR A 190 -45.88 14.37 52.17
C THR A 190 -45.04 13.59 53.19
N THR A 191 -43.72 13.74 53.15
CA THR A 191 -42.79 13.09 54.06
C THR A 191 -42.40 14.05 55.17
N SER A 192 -42.63 13.66 56.42
CA SER A 192 -42.24 14.37 57.65
C SER A 192 -40.73 14.37 57.90
N ARG A 193 -39.90 14.31 56.85
CA ARG A 193 -38.45 14.31 56.99
C ARG A 193 -37.90 15.67 56.55
N PRO A 194 -37.20 16.41 57.43
CA PRO A 194 -36.50 17.61 57.01
C PRO A 194 -35.41 17.23 56.00
N ASN A 195 -35.24 18.04 54.95
CA ASN A 195 -34.13 17.88 54.03
C ASN A 195 -32.81 18.08 54.79
N PRO A 196 -31.78 17.26 54.51
CA PRO A 196 -30.44 17.49 55.05
C PRO A 196 -29.86 18.83 54.53
N PRO A 197 -28.92 19.43 55.27
CA PRO A 197 -28.28 20.70 54.91
C PRO A 197 -27.58 20.64 53.56
#